data_AF-A0A926VED6-F1
#
_entry.id   AF-A0A926VED6-F1
#
_cell.length_a   1.000
_cell.length_b   1.000
_cell.length_c   1.000
_cell.angle_alpha   90.00
_cell.angle_beta   90.00
_cell.angle_gamma   90.00
#
_symmetry.space_group_name_H-M   'P 1'
#
loop_
_entity.id
_entity.type
_entity.pdbx_description
1 polymer ?
#
loop_
_entity_poly.entity_id
_entity_poly.type
_entity_poly.pdbx_seq_one_letter_code
_entity_poly.pdbx_strand_id
1 'polypeptide(L)'
;MVENTFAQDASPLASPSPTLSSPEASPSPTGSPEASPSPTGSPEASPSPTGSPEASPSPTVSPTDAASPSPTSEISPSPTASPAEVAPLPVVPTPDASSQEASGAATAQPAIDFGDTAWMLISTGLVLLMTPGLAFFYGGLVRSRNVLNTMMMSLILMAVVGVTWALWGYSLAFAPNTINPGQDPAFTANPFIGSLKWAFLSGVEFDKPSAIGYASTIPHQLFMLYNMMFAIITPALISGAIVERMSFKAYFWFILLWSTFIYSPLAHWVWGKGGWLLDLGALDFAGGTVVHISSGVSALVAVYILGPRKTYPTQPAAPHNVPYVLLGIGLLWFGWLGFNGGSAGGASGLAAVASVATTVAAAAAGLTWIIVEWVLRGKPTAIGIATGFLAGLVGITPAAGFVSPIAAILIGSITSLCCFYSVSLKAKLQFDDSLDTYAVHGVGGTVGALLTGVFANKLINSGGADGLLAGHPELLWKQFVGVAATYVFAAIGTLIILKALGAVMALRVKPIVEEQGLDINEHGEEGYGEEFASGLSFKNE
;
A
#
# COMPACT_ATOMS: atom_id res chain seq x y z
N MET A 1 5.61 -41.21 -58.48
CA MET A 1 4.61 -40.92 -59.53
C MET A 1 4.25 -39.45 -59.37
N VAL A 2 4.71 -38.47 -60.16
CA VAL A 2 5.36 -38.35 -61.48
C VAL A 2 6.17 -37.03 -61.39
N GLU A 3 7.50 -37.06 -61.45
CA GLU A 3 8.41 -36.48 -62.50
C GLU A 3 8.19 -34.97 -62.80
N ASN A 4 9.19 -34.06 -62.82
CA ASN A 4 10.48 -34.16 -63.49
C ASN A 4 11.52 -33.06 -63.05
N THR A 5 12.79 -33.50 -62.88
CA THR A 5 14.13 -32.94 -63.28
C THR A 5 14.43 -31.42 -63.28
N PHE A 6 15.58 -30.90 -62.78
CA PHE A 6 17.03 -31.20 -63.03
C PHE A 6 17.85 -31.06 -61.71
N ALA A 7 18.73 -31.97 -61.25
CA ALA A 7 20.10 -32.37 -61.68
C ALA A 7 21.11 -31.19 -61.77
N GLN A 8 22.37 -31.19 -61.31
CA GLN A 8 23.32 -32.02 -60.55
C GLN A 8 24.47 -31.02 -60.17
N ASP A 9 25.17 -31.09 -59.04
CA ASP A 9 26.47 -31.77 -58.98
C ASP A 9 27.00 -31.94 -57.54
N ALA A 10 27.78 -33.00 -57.37
CA ALA A 10 28.22 -33.57 -56.11
C ALA A 10 29.74 -33.44 -55.90
N SER A 11 30.11 -33.02 -54.67
CA SER A 11 31.08 -33.69 -53.76
C SER A 11 32.60 -33.69 -54.07
N PRO A 12 33.48 -34.24 -53.19
CA PRO A 12 33.80 -33.87 -51.80
C PRO A 12 35.35 -33.86 -51.52
N LEU A 13 35.77 -33.90 -50.23
CA LEU A 13 37.11 -34.24 -49.66
C LEU A 13 38.10 -33.08 -49.49
N ALA A 14 38.98 -33.00 -48.49
CA ALA A 14 39.22 -33.72 -47.24
C ALA A 14 40.26 -32.89 -46.44
N SER A 15 40.22 -32.97 -45.11
CA SER A 15 41.27 -32.54 -44.18
C SER A 15 42.58 -33.30 -44.43
N PRO A 16 43.77 -32.79 -44.04
CA PRO A 16 44.20 -32.93 -42.63
C PRO A 16 45.09 -31.78 -42.07
N SER A 17 45.13 -31.66 -40.75
CA SER A 17 46.20 -30.96 -40.00
C SER A 17 47.49 -31.81 -39.98
N PRO A 18 48.69 -31.24 -39.70
CA PRO A 18 49.20 -31.33 -38.31
C PRO A 18 50.18 -30.21 -37.83
N THR A 19 50.10 -29.92 -36.52
CA THR A 19 51.16 -29.73 -35.47
C THR A 19 52.38 -28.79 -35.60
N LEU A 20 52.80 -28.32 -34.40
CA LEU A 20 54.11 -27.77 -33.90
C LEU A 20 54.16 -26.23 -33.84
N SER A 21 54.66 -25.54 -32.81
CA SER A 21 55.30 -25.86 -31.52
C SER A 21 55.64 -24.53 -30.80
N SER A 22 55.55 -24.47 -29.46
CA SER A 22 56.10 -23.39 -28.60
C SER A 22 57.64 -23.48 -28.43
N PRO A 23 58.31 -22.40 -27.95
CA PRO A 23 58.95 -22.41 -26.61
C PRO A 23 58.75 -21.07 -25.82
N GLU A 24 58.53 -21.07 -24.49
CA GLU A 24 59.46 -20.76 -23.36
C GLU A 24 60.20 -19.39 -23.44
N ALA A 25 60.48 -18.58 -22.41
CA ALA A 25 60.20 -18.45 -20.96
C ALA A 25 60.82 -17.08 -20.49
N SER A 26 60.22 -16.42 -19.47
CA SER A 26 60.70 -15.54 -18.36
C SER A 26 62.02 -14.70 -18.44
N PRO A 27 62.28 -13.65 -17.59
CA PRO A 27 61.71 -13.35 -16.27
C PRO A 27 61.43 -11.84 -15.91
N SER A 28 60.83 -11.66 -14.73
CA SER A 28 60.62 -10.40 -13.98
C SER A 28 61.93 -9.76 -13.46
N PRO A 29 61.87 -8.52 -12.95
CA PRO A 29 62.47 -8.29 -11.64
C PRO A 29 61.63 -7.44 -10.66
N THR A 30 61.90 -7.74 -9.41
CA THR A 30 61.52 -7.17 -8.11
C THR A 30 61.87 -5.69 -7.90
N GLY A 31 61.13 -5.00 -7.01
CA GLY A 31 61.64 -3.81 -6.32
C GLY A 31 60.61 -2.90 -5.64
N SER A 32 60.37 -3.09 -4.35
CA SER A 32 60.02 -2.03 -3.38
C SER A 32 60.99 -2.20 -2.21
N PRO A 33 61.49 -1.10 -1.59
CA PRO A 33 60.85 -0.65 -0.36
C PRO A 33 60.99 0.87 -0.06
N GLU A 34 60.43 1.24 1.09
CA GLU A 34 60.71 2.41 1.95
C GLU A 34 59.84 3.68 1.90
N ALA A 35 59.80 4.30 3.08
CA ALA A 35 58.70 5.03 3.69
C ALA A 35 59.17 6.41 4.20
N SER A 36 58.26 7.40 4.16
CA SER A 36 58.17 8.60 5.02
C SER A 36 59.35 9.62 4.96
N PRO A 37 59.25 10.87 5.48
CA PRO A 37 58.17 11.51 6.26
C PRO A 37 57.73 12.92 5.77
N SER A 38 56.71 13.46 6.46
CA SER A 38 56.24 14.85 6.43
C SER A 38 57.31 15.89 6.82
N PRO A 39 57.06 17.18 6.54
CA PRO A 39 57.09 18.13 7.67
C PRO A 39 56.00 19.22 7.63
N THR A 40 55.67 19.65 8.84
CA THR A 40 54.89 20.81 9.31
C THR A 40 55.47 22.16 8.89
N GLY A 41 54.61 23.19 8.74
CA GLY A 41 55.02 24.60 8.84
C GLY A 41 54.07 25.63 8.21
N SER A 42 53.23 26.27 9.04
CA SER A 42 52.77 27.67 8.89
C SER A 42 53.71 28.56 9.74
N PRO A 43 53.66 29.92 9.77
CA PRO A 43 52.67 30.89 9.24
C PRO A 43 53.24 32.22 8.65
N GLU A 44 52.33 33.16 8.35
CA GLU A 44 52.40 34.66 8.43
C GLU A 44 52.13 35.51 7.16
N ALA A 45 51.10 36.39 7.32
CA ALA A 45 50.97 37.82 6.94
C ALA A 45 51.27 38.27 5.48
N SER A 46 50.56 39.15 4.76
CA SER A 46 49.53 40.21 4.90
C SER A 46 49.47 40.93 3.50
N PRO A 47 48.71 42.01 3.20
CA PRO A 47 47.40 42.51 3.65
C PRO A 47 46.40 42.81 2.47
N SER A 48 45.18 43.20 2.83
CA SER A 48 44.05 43.65 1.99
C SER A 48 44.19 45.09 1.43
N PRO A 49 43.22 45.56 0.61
CA PRO A 49 42.50 46.77 1.03
C PRO A 49 40.96 46.74 0.82
N THR A 50 40.27 47.17 1.88
CA THR A 50 39.10 48.06 2.00
C THR A 50 37.88 48.00 1.06
N GLY A 51 36.70 47.83 1.68
CA GLY A 51 35.42 48.36 1.20
C GLY A 51 34.18 47.69 1.83
N SER A 52 33.55 48.34 2.80
CA SER A 52 32.17 48.07 3.29
C SER A 52 31.45 49.42 3.43
N PRO A 53 30.10 49.53 3.48
CA PRO A 53 29.28 49.07 4.63
C PRO A 53 27.88 48.54 4.17
N GLU A 54 26.89 48.08 4.94
CA GLU A 54 26.59 48.00 6.38
C GLU A 54 25.35 47.09 6.58
N ALA A 55 25.25 46.38 7.70
CA ALA A 55 23.97 45.94 8.30
C ALA A 55 24.16 45.76 9.82
N SER A 56 23.26 46.34 10.62
CA SER A 56 23.32 46.37 12.10
C SER A 56 22.43 45.30 12.76
N PRO A 57 22.79 44.77 13.96
CA PRO A 57 22.04 43.72 14.67
C PRO A 57 21.35 44.20 15.98
N SER A 58 20.53 43.32 16.58
CA SER A 58 19.94 43.45 17.92
C SER A 58 20.68 42.58 18.97
N PRO A 59 20.63 42.93 20.28
CA PRO A 59 21.09 42.03 21.34
C PRO A 59 20.01 41.64 22.37
N THR A 60 20.25 40.49 23.00
CA THR A 60 19.57 39.86 24.14
C THR A 60 20.33 40.16 25.44
N VAL A 61 19.69 40.33 26.62
CA VAL A 61 20.20 39.96 27.97
C VAL A 61 19.05 39.94 29.02
N SER A 62 19.04 38.93 29.93
CA SER A 62 18.39 38.88 31.28
C SER A 62 19.50 38.81 32.36
N PRO A 63 19.34 39.08 33.70
CA PRO A 63 18.53 38.25 34.65
C PRO A 63 18.07 38.89 36.03
N THR A 64 17.28 38.14 36.82
CA THR A 64 17.09 37.97 38.33
C THR A 64 17.57 39.05 39.35
N ASP A 65 17.05 39.31 40.57
CA ASP A 65 16.26 38.59 41.62
C ASP A 65 15.85 39.53 42.82
N ALA A 66 14.85 39.10 43.62
CA ALA A 66 14.65 39.23 45.10
C ALA A 66 14.21 40.51 45.91
N ALA A 67 13.19 40.25 46.77
CA ALA A 67 12.96 40.67 48.19
C ALA A 67 12.13 41.93 48.60
N SER A 68 11.18 41.72 49.54
CA SER A 68 10.36 42.70 50.31
C SER A 68 11.02 43.15 51.63
N PRO A 69 10.57 44.26 52.27
CA PRO A 69 9.64 44.18 53.43
C PRO A 69 8.63 45.37 53.60
N SER A 70 7.62 45.21 54.50
CA SER A 70 6.50 46.13 54.88
C SER A 70 6.85 47.11 56.04
N PRO A 71 5.94 47.90 56.73
CA PRO A 71 4.51 48.29 56.55
C PRO A 71 4.18 49.80 56.87
N THR A 72 2.88 50.14 57.09
CA THR A 72 2.18 51.41 57.54
C THR A 72 1.70 52.36 56.42
N SER A 73 0.49 52.96 56.38
CA SER A 73 -0.63 53.18 57.33
C SER A 73 -1.94 53.60 56.59
N GLU A 74 -3.05 52.94 56.94
CA GLU A 74 -4.44 53.38 57.20
C GLU A 74 -5.28 54.41 56.35
N ILE A 75 -6.47 53.89 55.95
CA ILE A 75 -7.87 54.43 55.99
C ILE A 75 -8.40 55.40 54.90
N SER A 76 -9.32 54.90 54.06
CA SER A 76 -10.72 55.40 53.92
C SER A 76 -11.57 54.53 52.96
N PRO A 77 -12.90 54.42 53.15
CA PRO A 77 -13.75 53.43 52.48
C PRO A 77 -14.19 53.85 51.07
N SER A 78 -14.17 52.89 50.14
CA SER A 78 -14.61 53.01 48.75
C SER A 78 -16.12 53.15 48.59
N PRO A 79 -16.58 53.84 47.51
CA PRO A 79 -17.82 53.52 46.84
C PRO A 79 -17.60 53.04 45.38
N THR A 80 -18.44 52.07 44.99
CA THR A 80 -18.97 51.79 43.63
C THR A 80 -18.03 51.48 42.45
N ALA A 81 -18.00 50.21 42.02
CA ALA A 81 -18.53 49.76 40.71
C ALA A 81 -18.47 48.22 40.59
N SER A 82 -19.53 47.65 40.02
CA SER A 82 -19.93 46.23 39.99
C SER A 82 -19.05 45.31 39.11
N PRO A 83 -18.74 44.06 39.52
CA PRO A 83 -18.42 42.97 38.63
C PRO A 83 -19.69 42.19 38.25
N ALA A 84 -19.82 41.90 36.94
CA ALA A 84 -20.94 41.22 36.31
C ALA A 84 -21.31 39.88 36.98
N GLU A 85 -22.62 39.70 37.07
CA GLU A 85 -23.37 38.61 37.69
C GLU A 85 -23.16 37.27 36.97
N VAL A 86 -22.89 36.23 37.75
CA VAL A 86 -22.88 34.83 37.34
C VAL A 86 -24.34 34.42 37.05
N ALA A 87 -24.65 34.16 35.79
CA ALA A 87 -25.98 33.68 35.41
C ALA A 87 -26.25 32.29 36.03
N PRO A 88 -27.42 32.08 36.68
CA PRO A 88 -27.77 30.80 37.27
C PRO A 88 -28.12 29.75 36.20
N LEU A 89 -27.79 28.50 36.51
CA LEU A 89 -28.15 27.29 35.76
C LEU A 89 -29.68 27.21 35.55
N PRO A 90 -30.17 26.78 34.38
CA PRO A 90 -31.60 26.61 34.14
C PRO A 90 -32.16 25.49 35.02
N VAL A 91 -33.22 25.83 35.78
CA VAL A 91 -34.03 24.93 36.60
C VAL A 91 -34.84 23.99 35.69
N VAL A 92 -34.75 22.69 35.97
CA VAL A 92 -35.56 21.64 35.36
C VAL A 92 -37.02 21.76 35.85
N PRO A 93 -38.04 21.87 34.97
CA PRO A 93 -39.42 21.70 35.37
C PRO A 93 -39.73 20.21 35.58
N THR A 94 -40.31 19.86 36.72
CA THR A 94 -40.96 18.56 36.95
C THR A 94 -42.17 18.39 36.03
N PRO A 95 -42.37 17.22 35.38
CA PRO A 95 -43.51 17.03 34.49
C PRO A 95 -44.80 16.76 35.28
N ASP A 96 -45.82 17.56 35.01
CA ASP A 96 -47.22 17.24 35.33
C ASP A 96 -47.69 16.06 34.46
N ALA A 97 -48.34 15.09 35.10
CA ALA A 97 -48.93 13.94 34.45
C ALA A 97 -50.31 14.29 33.85
N SER A 98 -50.44 14.30 32.52
CA SER A 98 -51.62 13.81 31.77
C SER A 98 -51.50 14.12 30.27
N SER A 99 -52.16 13.28 29.46
CA SER A 99 -52.23 13.24 27.98
C SER A 99 -51.06 12.55 27.25
N GLN A 100 -51.10 11.21 27.26
CA GLN A 100 -50.49 10.41 26.20
C GLN A 100 -51.37 10.52 24.95
N GLU A 101 -50.93 11.30 23.97
CA GLU A 101 -51.30 11.09 22.57
C GLU A 101 -50.20 10.25 21.91
N ALA A 102 -50.60 9.07 21.43
CA ALA A 102 -49.72 8.14 20.73
C ALA A 102 -49.37 8.70 19.34
N SER A 103 -48.26 9.43 19.25
CA SER A 103 -47.59 9.73 17.99
C SER A 103 -46.71 8.54 17.61
N GLY A 104 -47.04 7.89 16.49
CA GLY A 104 -46.26 6.78 15.94
C GLY A 104 -44.82 7.19 15.71
N ALA A 105 -43.89 6.47 16.31
CA ALA A 105 -42.46 6.63 16.08
C ALA A 105 -42.14 6.29 14.62
N ALA A 106 -42.17 7.31 13.75
CA ALA A 106 -41.41 7.27 12.53
C ALA A 106 -39.95 7.14 12.94
N THR A 107 -39.35 5.98 12.66
CA THR A 107 -37.90 5.78 12.76
C THR A 107 -37.23 6.83 11.89
N ALA A 108 -36.74 7.91 12.50
CA ALA A 108 -35.95 8.91 11.83
C ALA A 108 -34.78 8.19 11.15
N GLN A 109 -34.64 8.38 9.83
CA GLN A 109 -33.43 7.94 9.12
C GLN A 109 -32.21 8.44 9.91
N PRO A 110 -31.21 7.59 10.18
CA PRO A 110 -30.03 8.03 10.90
C PRO A 110 -29.45 9.24 10.15
N ALA A 111 -29.42 10.37 10.84
CA ALA A 111 -28.91 11.61 10.27
C ALA A 111 -27.41 11.44 10.02
N ILE A 112 -26.91 12.10 8.97
CA ILE A 112 -25.47 12.20 8.74
C ILE A 112 -24.81 12.79 9.99
N ASP A 113 -23.75 12.13 10.46
CA ASP A 113 -22.89 12.62 11.51
C ASP A 113 -21.69 13.35 10.89
N PHE A 114 -21.49 14.60 11.28
CA PHE A 114 -20.41 15.42 10.73
C PHE A 114 -19.01 14.97 11.21
N GLY A 115 -18.92 14.39 12.41
CA GLY A 115 -17.67 13.82 12.94
C GLY A 115 -17.25 12.57 12.18
N ASP A 116 -18.19 11.65 11.96
CA ASP A 116 -17.98 10.47 11.11
C ASP A 116 -17.62 10.88 9.68
N THR A 117 -18.34 11.86 9.13
CA THR A 117 -18.05 12.40 7.79
C THR A 117 -16.64 12.99 7.72
N ALA A 118 -16.22 13.77 8.72
CA ALA A 118 -14.87 14.34 8.77
C ALA A 118 -13.79 13.26 8.86
N TRP A 119 -13.98 12.26 9.73
CA TRP A 119 -13.07 11.12 9.84
C TRP A 119 -12.94 10.35 8.53
N MET A 120 -14.06 10.10 7.85
CA MET A 120 -14.08 9.34 6.61
C MET A 120 -13.51 10.13 5.42
N LEU A 121 -13.67 11.45 5.38
CA LEU A 121 -12.99 12.32 4.40
C LEU A 121 -11.46 12.28 4.58
N ILE A 122 -10.99 12.41 5.82
CA ILE A 122 -9.55 12.31 6.12
C ILE A 122 -9.03 10.91 5.82
N SER A 123 -9.75 9.86 6.25
CA SER A 123 -9.37 8.46 5.97
C SER A 123 -9.28 8.19 4.47
N THR A 124 -10.21 8.74 3.67
CA THR A 124 -10.15 8.67 2.21
C THR A 124 -8.87 9.32 1.66
N GLY A 125 -8.53 10.53 2.11
CA GLY A 125 -7.30 11.21 1.69
C GLY A 125 -6.02 10.46 2.09
N LEU A 126 -6.02 9.86 3.29
CA LEU A 126 -4.92 9.03 3.78
C LEU A 126 -4.73 7.78 2.91
N VAL A 127 -5.79 7.09 2.52
CA VAL A 127 -5.69 5.91 1.65
C VAL A 127 -5.26 6.31 0.23
N LEU A 128 -5.75 7.43 -0.30
CA LEU A 128 -5.29 7.95 -1.59
C LEU A 128 -3.77 8.18 -1.60
N LEU A 129 -3.23 8.77 -0.52
CA LEU A 129 -1.80 9.05 -0.35
C LEU A 129 -0.93 7.79 -0.36
N MET A 130 -1.49 6.62 -0.02
CA MET A 130 -0.76 5.36 -0.10
C MET A 130 -0.35 5.02 -1.54
N THR A 131 -1.09 5.45 -2.57
CA THR A 131 -0.74 5.14 -3.97
C THR A 131 0.54 5.86 -4.42
N PRO A 132 0.70 7.18 -4.19
CA PRO A 132 2.00 7.86 -4.30
C PRO A 132 3.06 7.28 -3.35
N GLY A 133 2.69 6.90 -2.13
CA GLY A 133 3.61 6.22 -1.20
C GLY A 133 4.20 4.94 -1.80
N LEU A 134 3.37 4.13 -2.44
CA LEU A 134 3.77 2.93 -3.17
C LEU A 134 4.66 3.28 -4.37
N ALA A 135 4.35 4.35 -5.11
CA ALA A 135 5.16 4.82 -6.22
C ALA A 135 6.60 5.11 -5.76
N PHE A 136 6.78 5.81 -4.64
CA PHE A 136 8.11 6.02 -4.06
C PHE A 136 8.75 4.73 -3.54
N PHE A 137 7.97 3.89 -2.85
CA PHE A 137 8.46 2.64 -2.27
C PHE A 137 9.02 1.70 -3.35
N TYR A 138 8.25 1.45 -4.41
CA TYR A 138 8.67 0.60 -5.53
C TYR A 138 9.66 1.31 -6.45
N GLY A 139 9.47 2.60 -6.71
CA GLY A 139 10.40 3.41 -7.48
C GLY A 139 11.81 3.28 -6.93
N GLY A 140 12.00 3.52 -5.62
CA GLY A 140 13.30 3.43 -4.94
C GLY A 140 14.00 2.08 -5.06
N LEU A 141 13.25 0.99 -5.26
CA LEU A 141 13.76 -0.39 -5.34
C LEU A 141 14.20 -0.81 -6.75
N VAL A 142 13.72 -0.14 -7.80
CA VAL A 142 14.12 -0.46 -9.19
C VAL A 142 15.39 0.27 -9.60
N ARG A 143 15.93 -0.03 -10.79
CA ARG A 143 17.04 0.72 -11.40
C ARG A 143 16.57 2.13 -11.81
N SER A 144 17.49 3.09 -11.80
CA SER A 144 17.21 4.50 -12.12
C SER A 144 16.51 4.69 -13.47
N ARG A 145 16.88 3.93 -14.49
CA ARG A 145 16.28 3.92 -15.84
C ARG A 145 14.86 3.34 -15.94
N ASN A 146 14.30 2.92 -14.81
CA ASN A 146 12.96 2.33 -14.70
C ASN A 146 12.11 3.03 -13.62
N VAL A 147 12.63 4.08 -12.98
CA VAL A 147 11.97 4.73 -11.83
C VAL A 147 10.69 5.42 -12.28
N LEU A 148 10.71 6.13 -13.41
CA LEU A 148 9.56 6.87 -13.92
C LEU A 148 8.46 5.90 -14.32
N ASN A 149 8.78 4.85 -15.08
CA ASN A 149 7.82 3.82 -15.46
C ASN A 149 7.20 3.16 -14.21
N THR A 150 8.02 2.85 -13.20
CA THR A 150 7.53 2.21 -11.96
C THR A 150 6.60 3.14 -11.18
N MET A 151 6.90 4.44 -11.09
CA MET A 151 6.01 5.41 -10.47
C MET A 151 4.71 5.61 -11.27
N MET A 152 4.81 5.64 -12.61
CA MET A 152 3.67 5.71 -13.52
C MET A 152 2.76 4.49 -13.41
N MET A 153 3.32 3.29 -13.17
CA MET A 153 2.54 2.08 -12.90
C MET A 153 1.70 2.16 -11.62
N SER A 154 1.96 3.10 -10.72
CA SER A 154 1.10 3.40 -9.57
C SER A 154 0.12 4.54 -9.87
N LEU A 155 0.59 5.65 -10.45
CA LEU A 155 -0.25 6.83 -10.68
C LEU A 155 -1.34 6.61 -11.74
N ILE A 156 -1.09 5.77 -12.75
CA ILE A 156 -2.08 5.46 -13.79
C ILE A 156 -3.35 4.81 -13.21
N LEU A 157 -3.24 4.12 -12.06
CA LEU A 157 -4.38 3.50 -11.39
C LEU A 157 -5.35 4.54 -10.83
N MET A 158 -4.84 5.68 -10.37
CA MET A 158 -5.68 6.77 -9.88
C MET A 158 -6.62 7.29 -10.97
N ALA A 159 -6.15 7.32 -12.22
CA ALA A 159 -6.96 7.69 -13.37
C ALA A 159 -7.87 6.55 -13.83
N VAL A 160 -7.29 5.39 -14.17
CA VAL A 160 -8.02 4.27 -14.80
C VAL A 160 -9.03 3.66 -13.84
N VAL A 161 -8.61 3.34 -12.62
CA VAL A 161 -9.51 2.73 -11.63
C VAL A 161 -10.43 3.75 -11.01
N GLY A 162 -9.99 4.99 -10.79
CA GLY A 162 -10.88 6.07 -10.36
C GLY A 162 -12.09 6.25 -11.28
N VAL A 163 -11.85 6.29 -12.60
CA VAL A 163 -12.92 6.39 -13.61
C VAL A 163 -13.75 5.11 -13.67
N THR A 164 -13.13 3.94 -13.85
CA THR A 164 -13.89 2.68 -14.01
C THR A 164 -14.68 2.28 -12.77
N TRP A 165 -14.21 2.64 -11.57
CA TRP A 165 -14.94 2.46 -10.31
C TRP A 165 -16.23 3.27 -10.29
N ALA A 166 -16.17 4.56 -10.68
CA ALA A 166 -17.35 5.41 -10.76
C ALA A 166 -18.33 4.97 -11.87
N LEU A 167 -17.82 4.47 -13.00
CA LEU A 167 -18.66 4.02 -14.12
C LEU A 167 -19.39 2.71 -13.81
N TRP A 168 -18.72 1.71 -13.25
CA TRP A 168 -19.34 0.41 -12.96
C TRP A 168 -18.76 -0.32 -11.76
N GLY A 169 -17.48 -0.13 -11.43
CA GLY A 169 -16.79 -0.95 -10.42
C GLY A 169 -17.44 -0.91 -9.03
N TYR A 170 -17.91 0.28 -8.60
CA TYR A 170 -18.64 0.44 -7.34
C TYR A 170 -19.96 -0.34 -7.35
N SER A 171 -20.68 -0.28 -8.47
CA SER A 171 -21.94 -0.99 -8.63
C SER A 171 -21.73 -2.51 -8.58
N LEU A 172 -20.73 -3.02 -9.32
CA LEU A 172 -20.38 -4.44 -9.32
C LEU A 172 -19.91 -4.96 -7.96
N ALA A 173 -19.41 -4.10 -7.08
CA ALA A 173 -19.01 -4.47 -5.73
C ALA A 173 -20.17 -4.37 -4.71
N PHE A 174 -20.92 -3.27 -4.72
CA PHE A 174 -21.81 -2.92 -3.60
C PHE A 174 -23.29 -2.81 -3.97
N ALA A 175 -23.66 -2.71 -5.25
CA ALA A 175 -25.06 -2.54 -5.62
C ALA A 175 -25.88 -3.83 -5.36
N PRO A 176 -27.12 -3.70 -4.86
CA PRO A 176 -27.94 -4.86 -4.51
C PRO A 176 -28.37 -5.64 -5.75
N ASN A 177 -28.42 -6.97 -5.62
CA ASN A 177 -28.85 -7.87 -6.69
C ASN A 177 -30.38 -8.06 -6.79
N THR A 178 -31.16 -7.65 -5.79
CA THR A 178 -32.62 -7.82 -5.74
C THR A 178 -33.39 -6.60 -6.26
N ILE A 179 -34.36 -6.80 -7.17
CA ILE A 179 -35.11 -5.72 -7.86
C ILE A 179 -36.20 -5.06 -7.00
N ASN A 180 -36.68 -5.67 -5.92
CA ASN A 180 -37.77 -5.08 -5.12
C ASN A 180 -37.50 -5.17 -3.60
N PRO A 181 -37.40 -4.04 -2.88
CA PRO A 181 -37.45 -4.04 -1.42
C PRO A 181 -38.81 -4.55 -0.94
N GLY A 182 -38.83 -5.66 -0.19
CA GLY A 182 -39.99 -6.07 0.62
C GLY A 182 -40.95 -7.12 0.05
N GLN A 183 -40.64 -7.77 -1.08
CA GLN A 183 -41.53 -8.81 -1.64
C GLN A 183 -40.91 -10.21 -1.80
N ASP A 184 -39.61 -10.38 -1.52
CA ASP A 184 -39.01 -11.71 -1.54
C ASP A 184 -38.06 -11.91 -0.35
N PRO A 185 -38.48 -12.64 0.70
CA PRO A 185 -37.64 -12.93 1.86
C PRO A 185 -36.56 -13.97 1.57
N ALA A 186 -36.52 -14.55 0.36
CA ALA A 186 -35.46 -15.41 -0.13
C ALA A 186 -34.64 -14.67 -1.20
N PHE A 187 -33.43 -14.25 -0.83
CA PHE A 187 -32.42 -13.74 -1.74
C PHE A 187 -32.21 -14.67 -2.96
N THR A 188 -32.80 -14.36 -4.12
CA THR A 188 -32.22 -14.74 -5.43
C THR A 188 -31.21 -13.68 -5.86
N ALA A 189 -30.24 -13.39 -4.99
CA ALA A 189 -29.13 -12.49 -5.27
C ALA A 189 -27.95 -13.31 -5.81
N ASN A 190 -27.30 -12.84 -6.87
CA ASN A 190 -26.03 -13.40 -7.31
C ASN A 190 -24.99 -13.17 -6.21
N PRO A 191 -24.48 -14.20 -5.52
CA PRO A 191 -23.60 -13.98 -4.38
C PRO A 191 -22.15 -13.70 -4.81
N PHE A 192 -21.88 -13.72 -6.12
CA PHE A 192 -20.54 -13.62 -6.69
C PHE A 192 -20.23 -12.24 -7.29
N ILE A 193 -21.22 -11.42 -7.58
CA ILE A 193 -21.02 -10.05 -8.09
C ILE A 193 -22.29 -9.24 -7.86
N GLY A 194 -22.13 -7.94 -7.61
CA GLY A 194 -23.23 -6.97 -7.53
C GLY A 194 -23.89 -6.71 -8.89
N SER A 195 -24.90 -5.85 -8.89
CA SER A 195 -25.64 -5.48 -10.09
C SER A 195 -25.10 -4.20 -10.75
N LEU A 196 -25.68 -3.78 -11.88
CA LEU A 196 -25.36 -2.51 -12.56
C LEU A 196 -26.30 -1.35 -12.16
N LYS A 197 -27.08 -1.48 -11.09
CA LYS A 197 -28.08 -0.47 -10.69
C LYS A 197 -27.48 0.87 -10.28
N TRP A 198 -26.25 0.84 -9.76
CA TRP A 198 -25.49 2.04 -9.40
C TRP A 198 -24.41 2.35 -10.42
N ALA A 199 -24.49 1.80 -11.64
CA ALA A 199 -23.63 2.21 -12.73
C ALA A 199 -23.76 3.73 -12.94
N PHE A 200 -22.65 4.38 -13.28
CA PHE A 200 -22.55 5.83 -13.40
C PHE A 200 -22.96 6.59 -12.13
N LEU A 201 -22.80 5.95 -10.96
CA LEU A 201 -23.22 6.46 -9.65
C LEU A 201 -24.73 6.76 -9.54
N SER A 202 -25.55 6.11 -10.37
CA SER A 202 -27.01 6.24 -10.32
C SER A 202 -27.56 5.81 -8.95
N GLY A 203 -28.26 6.71 -8.24
CA GLY A 203 -28.79 6.43 -6.90
C GLY A 203 -27.72 6.38 -5.79
N VAL A 204 -26.50 6.84 -6.06
CA VAL A 204 -25.44 7.04 -5.06
C VAL A 204 -25.50 8.49 -4.58
N GLU A 205 -26.29 8.72 -3.53
CA GLU A 205 -26.62 10.05 -3.00
C GLU A 205 -25.45 10.73 -2.26
N PHE A 206 -25.36 12.06 -2.38
CA PHE A 206 -24.31 12.88 -1.76
C PHE A 206 -24.71 13.45 -0.39
N ASP A 207 -25.99 13.49 -0.06
CA ASP A 207 -26.56 14.13 1.13
C ASP A 207 -27.28 13.14 2.05
N LYS A 208 -27.23 11.83 1.75
CA LYS A 208 -27.90 10.77 2.51
C LYS A 208 -27.05 9.52 2.61
N PRO A 209 -27.17 8.75 3.70
CA PRO A 209 -26.58 7.41 3.78
C PRO A 209 -27.14 6.45 2.74
N SER A 210 -26.45 5.33 2.54
CA SER A 210 -26.90 4.30 1.60
C SER A 210 -28.27 3.74 2.00
N ALA A 211 -29.23 3.73 1.07
CA ALA A 211 -30.58 3.23 1.31
C ALA A 211 -30.64 1.75 1.71
N ILE A 212 -29.58 0.98 1.42
CA ILE A 212 -29.46 -0.43 1.80
C ILE A 212 -28.57 -0.65 3.04
N GLY A 213 -28.21 0.44 3.75
CA GLY A 213 -27.56 0.39 5.05
C GLY A 213 -26.06 0.10 5.01
N TYR A 214 -25.34 0.52 3.97
CA TYR A 214 -23.88 0.72 4.08
C TYR A 214 -23.61 2.05 4.78
N ALA A 215 -22.74 2.03 5.79
CA ALA A 215 -22.24 3.18 6.54
C ALA A 215 -23.36 4.21 6.88
N SER A 216 -24.16 3.87 7.89
CA SER A 216 -25.45 4.53 8.19
C SER A 216 -25.36 5.99 8.62
N THR A 217 -24.17 6.54 8.86
CA THR A 217 -23.94 7.88 9.41
C THR A 217 -23.16 8.80 8.47
N ILE A 218 -22.77 8.34 7.28
CA ILE A 218 -22.03 9.13 6.29
C ILE A 218 -22.76 9.18 4.94
N PRO A 219 -22.50 10.17 4.08
CA PRO A 219 -23.01 10.17 2.71
C PRO A 219 -22.66 8.89 1.93
N HIS A 220 -23.60 8.40 1.13
CA HIS A 220 -23.38 7.21 0.29
C HIS A 220 -22.22 7.42 -0.70
N GLN A 221 -22.08 8.62 -1.27
CA GLN A 221 -20.91 8.96 -2.10
C GLN A 221 -19.59 8.91 -1.34
N LEU A 222 -19.56 9.23 -0.05
CA LEU A 222 -18.34 9.14 0.74
C LEU A 222 -17.93 7.70 0.98
N PHE A 223 -18.89 6.80 1.23
CA PHE A 223 -18.62 5.36 1.27
C PHE A 223 -18.09 4.83 -0.07
N MET A 224 -18.68 5.27 -1.19
CA MET A 224 -18.19 4.94 -2.54
C MET A 224 -16.76 5.43 -2.77
N LEU A 225 -16.46 6.68 -2.40
CA LEU A 225 -15.16 7.30 -2.56
C LEU A 225 -14.10 6.63 -1.68
N TYR A 226 -14.42 6.31 -0.42
CA TYR A 226 -13.51 5.60 0.46
C TYR A 226 -13.09 4.25 -0.13
N ASN A 227 -14.05 3.44 -0.60
CA ASN A 227 -13.78 2.15 -1.22
C ASN A 227 -13.08 2.27 -2.59
N MET A 228 -13.24 3.38 -3.31
CA MET A 228 -12.49 3.67 -4.54
C MET A 228 -10.98 3.65 -4.27
N MET A 229 -10.54 4.15 -3.11
CA MET A 229 -9.11 4.24 -2.80
C MET A 229 -8.48 2.85 -2.62
N PHE A 230 -9.22 1.89 -2.06
CA PHE A 230 -8.81 0.48 -2.00
C PHE A 230 -8.76 -0.15 -3.40
N ALA A 231 -9.76 0.17 -4.23
CA ALA A 231 -9.80 -0.29 -5.62
C ALA A 231 -8.61 0.21 -6.44
N ILE A 232 -8.19 1.46 -6.24
CA ILE A 232 -7.03 2.07 -6.90
C ILE A 232 -5.74 1.37 -6.48
N ILE A 233 -5.48 1.23 -5.18
CA ILE A 233 -4.17 0.76 -4.72
C ILE A 233 -3.94 -0.73 -4.92
N THR A 234 -5.00 -1.54 -4.91
CA THR A 234 -4.90 -3.02 -4.98
C THR A 234 -4.14 -3.53 -6.22
N PRO A 235 -4.58 -3.25 -7.45
CA PRO A 235 -3.84 -3.64 -8.66
C PRO A 235 -2.47 -2.95 -8.77
N ALA A 236 -2.26 -1.79 -8.14
CA ALA A 236 -0.95 -1.14 -8.10
C ALA A 236 0.10 -2.00 -7.39
N LEU A 237 -0.30 -2.79 -6.38
CA LEU A 237 0.60 -3.73 -5.69
C LEU A 237 1.17 -4.79 -6.64
N ILE A 238 0.39 -5.22 -7.64
CA ILE A 238 0.80 -6.23 -8.63
C ILE A 238 2.01 -5.74 -9.43
N SER A 239 2.13 -4.43 -9.66
CA SER A 239 3.25 -3.84 -10.40
C SER A 239 4.60 -4.24 -9.82
N GLY A 240 4.74 -4.31 -8.50
CA GLY A 240 6.00 -4.63 -7.83
C GLY A 240 6.58 -5.99 -8.24
N ALA A 241 5.74 -6.93 -8.68
CA ALA A 241 6.21 -8.23 -9.13
C ALA A 241 6.71 -8.21 -10.59
N ILE A 242 6.18 -7.30 -11.42
CA ILE A 242 6.29 -7.31 -12.89
C ILE A 242 7.08 -6.13 -13.48
N VAL A 243 7.59 -5.23 -12.62
CA VAL A 243 8.42 -4.08 -12.99
C VAL A 243 9.62 -4.46 -13.86
N GLU A 244 10.09 -3.46 -14.61
CA GLU A 244 11.25 -3.51 -15.52
C GLU A 244 11.12 -4.47 -16.72
N ARG A 245 9.97 -5.12 -16.93
CA ARG A 245 9.77 -6.05 -18.06
C ARG A 245 8.38 -6.08 -18.66
N MET A 246 7.33 -5.78 -17.89
CA MET A 246 5.97 -5.66 -18.42
C MET A 246 5.88 -4.45 -19.37
N SER A 247 5.26 -4.60 -20.55
CA SER A 247 4.91 -3.44 -21.38
C SER A 247 3.85 -2.60 -20.68
N PHE A 248 4.03 -1.27 -20.70
CA PHE A 248 3.10 -0.34 -20.07
C PHE A 248 1.71 -0.41 -20.72
N LYS A 249 1.65 -0.60 -22.04
CA LYS A 249 0.39 -0.83 -22.77
C LYS A 249 -0.34 -2.09 -22.28
N ALA A 250 0.38 -3.19 -22.11
CA ALA A 250 -0.21 -4.43 -21.61
C ALA A 250 -0.63 -4.29 -20.15
N TYR A 251 0.15 -3.57 -19.34
CA TYR A 251 -0.18 -3.26 -17.96
C TYR A 251 -1.47 -2.44 -17.84
N PHE A 252 -1.64 -1.40 -18.66
CA PHE A 252 -2.86 -0.58 -18.71
C PHE A 252 -4.13 -1.42 -18.92
N TRP A 253 -4.12 -2.32 -19.91
CA TRP A 253 -5.29 -3.17 -20.17
C TRP A 253 -5.47 -4.24 -19.09
N PHE A 254 -4.36 -4.76 -18.56
CA PHE A 254 -4.40 -5.69 -17.45
C PHE A 254 -5.09 -5.09 -16.22
N ILE A 255 -4.69 -3.91 -15.76
CA ILE A 255 -5.30 -3.28 -14.57
C ILE A 255 -6.78 -2.94 -14.79
N LEU A 256 -7.18 -2.51 -15.99
CA LEU A 256 -8.58 -2.21 -16.30
C LEU A 256 -9.45 -3.46 -16.16
N LEU A 257 -9.01 -4.55 -16.79
CA LEU A 257 -9.72 -5.83 -16.77
C LEU A 257 -9.68 -6.47 -15.37
N TRP A 258 -8.53 -6.42 -14.71
CA TRP A 258 -8.35 -7.01 -13.38
C TRP A 258 -9.20 -6.29 -12.33
N SER A 259 -9.24 -4.96 -12.34
CA SER A 259 -10.10 -4.20 -11.43
C SER A 259 -11.58 -4.49 -11.65
N THR A 260 -12.00 -4.70 -12.89
CA THR A 260 -13.41 -4.98 -13.22
C THR A 260 -13.80 -6.42 -12.88
N PHE A 261 -12.98 -7.41 -13.27
CA PHE A 261 -13.36 -8.82 -13.24
C PHE A 261 -12.81 -9.60 -12.06
N ILE A 262 -11.84 -9.03 -11.31
CA ILE A 262 -11.23 -9.68 -10.14
C ILE A 262 -11.53 -8.87 -8.88
N TYR A 263 -11.15 -7.59 -8.87
CA TYR A 263 -11.30 -6.77 -7.67
C TYR A 263 -12.77 -6.56 -7.31
N SER A 264 -13.61 -6.05 -8.22
CA SER A 264 -15.03 -5.79 -7.93
C SER A 264 -15.79 -7.03 -7.45
N PRO A 265 -15.66 -8.22 -8.08
CA PRO A 265 -16.24 -9.45 -7.55
C PRO A 265 -15.72 -9.84 -6.17
N LEU A 266 -14.40 -9.77 -5.93
CA LEU A 266 -13.85 -10.08 -4.59
C LEU A 266 -14.34 -9.12 -3.51
N ALA A 267 -14.42 -7.82 -3.82
CA ALA A 267 -15.01 -6.82 -2.93
C ALA A 267 -16.49 -7.15 -2.66
N HIS A 268 -17.24 -7.62 -3.66
CA HIS A 268 -18.61 -8.09 -3.44
C HIS A 268 -18.66 -9.30 -2.51
N TRP A 269 -17.80 -10.31 -2.70
CA TRP A 269 -17.81 -11.53 -1.90
C TRP A 269 -17.61 -11.23 -0.42
N VAL A 270 -16.68 -10.31 -0.12
CA VAL A 270 -16.18 -10.06 1.24
C VAL A 270 -16.91 -8.90 1.94
N TRP A 271 -17.28 -7.85 1.21
CA TRP A 271 -17.85 -6.63 1.79
C TRP A 271 -19.24 -6.28 1.26
N GLY A 272 -19.63 -6.82 0.11
CA GLY A 272 -20.95 -6.63 -0.46
C GLY A 272 -22.02 -7.36 0.36
N LYS A 273 -23.12 -6.68 0.68
CA LYS A 273 -24.32 -7.33 1.26
C LYS A 273 -24.87 -8.38 0.29
N GLY A 274 -24.96 -9.63 0.75
CA GLY A 274 -25.30 -10.79 -0.06
C GLY A 274 -24.10 -11.47 -0.74
N GLY A 275 -22.87 -11.00 -0.47
CA GLY A 275 -21.64 -11.67 -0.85
C GLY A 275 -21.43 -12.93 -0.04
N TRP A 276 -21.06 -14.03 -0.70
CA TRP A 276 -21.03 -15.33 -0.03
C TRP A 276 -19.97 -15.48 1.07
N LEU A 277 -18.83 -14.76 1.03
CA LEU A 277 -17.82 -14.81 2.09
C LEU A 277 -18.25 -14.01 3.32
N LEU A 278 -18.92 -12.89 3.09
CA LEU A 278 -19.58 -12.14 4.15
C LEU A 278 -20.65 -13.00 4.83
N ASP A 279 -21.52 -13.65 4.04
CA ASP A 279 -22.60 -14.50 4.56
C ASP A 279 -22.08 -15.79 5.24
N LEU A 280 -20.93 -16.33 4.78
CA LEU A 280 -20.22 -17.41 5.46
C LEU A 280 -19.77 -16.97 6.87
N GLY A 281 -19.54 -15.66 7.07
CA GLY A 281 -19.02 -15.06 8.29
C GLY A 281 -17.50 -15.09 8.37
N ALA A 282 -16.81 -15.05 7.22
CA ALA A 282 -15.38 -14.75 7.19
C ALA A 282 -15.18 -13.27 7.53
N LEU A 283 -14.18 -12.97 8.35
CA LEU A 283 -13.81 -11.62 8.75
C LEU A 283 -12.66 -11.10 7.90
N ASP A 284 -12.86 -9.90 7.35
CA ASP A 284 -11.81 -9.14 6.70
C ASP A 284 -12.05 -7.64 6.91
N PHE A 285 -11.41 -7.10 7.94
CA PHE A 285 -11.71 -5.75 8.43
C PHE A 285 -11.41 -4.66 7.39
N ALA A 286 -10.24 -4.72 6.76
CA ALA A 286 -9.76 -3.69 5.83
C ALA A 286 -9.13 -4.26 4.54
N GLY A 287 -9.23 -5.56 4.27
CA GLY A 287 -8.88 -6.11 2.95
C GLY A 287 -7.62 -6.97 2.91
N GLY A 288 -7.39 -7.79 3.93
CA GLY A 288 -6.37 -8.84 3.86
C GLY A 288 -6.60 -9.77 2.67
N THR A 289 -7.86 -10.11 2.42
CA THR A 289 -8.31 -10.96 1.32
C THR A 289 -8.46 -10.15 0.03
N VAL A 290 -9.26 -9.09 0.09
CA VAL A 290 -9.64 -8.30 -1.10
C VAL A 290 -8.46 -7.56 -1.71
N VAL A 291 -7.51 -7.06 -0.88
CA VAL A 291 -6.36 -6.27 -1.34
C VAL A 291 -5.09 -7.11 -1.39
N HIS A 292 -4.66 -7.67 -0.26
CA HIS A 292 -3.29 -8.21 -0.17
C HIS A 292 -3.14 -9.62 -0.75
N ILE A 293 -4.02 -10.55 -0.39
CA ILE A 293 -4.00 -11.91 -0.94
C ILE A 293 -4.27 -11.87 -2.44
N SER A 294 -5.32 -11.15 -2.87
CA SER A 294 -5.69 -11.07 -4.28
C SER A 294 -4.55 -10.52 -5.16
N SER A 295 -3.93 -9.40 -4.76
CA SER A 295 -2.83 -8.78 -5.51
C SER A 295 -1.56 -9.64 -5.44
N GLY A 296 -1.23 -10.20 -4.27
CA GLY A 296 -0.07 -11.08 -4.11
C GLY A 296 -0.15 -12.33 -4.97
N VAL A 297 -1.29 -13.02 -4.98
CA VAL A 297 -1.50 -14.21 -5.81
C VAL A 297 -1.52 -13.86 -7.31
N SER A 298 -2.13 -12.73 -7.67
CA SER A 298 -2.13 -12.24 -9.05
C SER A 298 -0.72 -11.90 -9.53
N ALA A 299 0.10 -11.28 -8.67
CA ALA A 299 1.52 -11.04 -8.90
C ALA A 299 2.28 -12.34 -9.15
N LEU A 300 2.06 -13.38 -8.35
CA LEU A 300 2.71 -14.68 -8.54
C LEU A 300 2.38 -15.29 -9.91
N VAL A 301 1.11 -15.23 -10.33
CA VAL A 301 0.69 -15.71 -11.66
C VAL A 301 1.30 -14.86 -12.77
N ALA A 302 1.33 -13.54 -12.62
CA ALA A 302 1.90 -12.63 -13.60
C ALA A 302 3.42 -12.87 -13.79
N VAL A 303 4.15 -13.10 -12.71
CA VAL A 303 5.57 -13.47 -12.74
C VAL A 303 5.78 -14.77 -13.50
N TYR A 304 4.94 -15.79 -13.25
CA TYR A 304 5.02 -17.07 -13.96
C TYR A 304 4.82 -16.91 -15.47
N ILE A 305 3.89 -16.05 -15.90
CA ILE A 305 3.59 -15.82 -17.31
C ILE A 305 4.67 -14.99 -18.01
N LEU A 306 5.19 -13.95 -17.35
CA LEU A 306 6.21 -13.06 -17.94
C LEU A 306 7.61 -13.67 -17.93
N GLY A 307 7.89 -14.57 -16.99
CA GLY A 307 9.22 -15.08 -16.72
C GLY A 307 10.14 -14.08 -16.01
N PRO A 308 11.36 -14.50 -15.65
CA PRO A 308 12.31 -13.68 -14.91
C PRO A 308 12.91 -12.56 -15.78
N ARG A 309 13.35 -11.47 -15.16
CA ARG A 309 14.21 -10.45 -15.79
C ARG A 309 15.50 -11.11 -16.27
N LYS A 310 16.06 -10.64 -17.38
CA LYS A 310 17.31 -11.19 -17.96
C LYS A 310 18.48 -11.24 -16.99
N THR A 311 18.56 -10.25 -16.09
CA THR A 311 19.63 -10.14 -15.10
C THR A 311 19.38 -11.00 -13.86
N TYR A 312 18.25 -11.72 -13.77
CA TYR A 312 17.91 -12.56 -12.63
C TYR A 312 18.28 -14.04 -12.89
N PRO A 313 18.85 -14.78 -11.90
CA PRO A 313 19.30 -14.34 -10.58
C PRO A 313 20.77 -13.90 -10.55
N THR A 314 21.44 -13.84 -11.70
CA THR A 314 22.91 -13.75 -11.82
C THR A 314 23.48 -12.36 -11.57
N GLN A 315 22.71 -11.31 -11.83
CA GLN A 315 23.10 -9.90 -11.71
C GLN A 315 21.96 -9.12 -11.01
N PRO A 316 21.73 -9.35 -9.71
CA PRO A 316 20.74 -8.59 -8.95
C PRO A 316 21.10 -7.11 -8.95
N ALA A 317 20.13 -6.25 -9.26
CA ALA A 317 20.32 -4.80 -9.23
C ALA A 317 20.15 -4.29 -7.79
N ALA A 318 21.08 -3.46 -7.34
CA ALA A 318 20.89 -2.71 -6.11
C ALA A 318 19.77 -1.67 -6.30
N PRO A 319 18.96 -1.40 -5.26
CA PRO A 319 18.00 -0.30 -5.25
C PRO A 319 18.68 1.03 -5.59
N HIS A 320 18.10 1.79 -6.51
CA HIS A 320 18.73 3.03 -6.96
C HIS A 320 18.64 4.15 -5.90
N ASN A 321 17.62 4.15 -5.04
CA ASN A 321 17.39 5.22 -4.06
C ASN A 321 16.70 4.69 -2.79
N VAL A 322 17.50 4.26 -1.81
CA VAL A 322 17.00 3.79 -0.51
C VAL A 322 16.22 4.86 0.28
N PRO A 323 16.60 6.15 0.28
CA PRO A 323 15.77 7.20 0.85
C PRO A 323 14.34 7.26 0.27
N TYR A 324 14.14 7.01 -1.02
CA TYR A 324 12.80 6.92 -1.61
C TYR A 324 12.00 5.73 -1.06
N VAL A 325 12.67 4.59 -0.81
CA VAL A 325 12.04 3.45 -0.13
C VAL A 325 11.57 3.84 1.26
N LEU A 326 12.40 4.55 2.02
CA LEU A 326 12.06 5.02 3.38
C LEU A 326 10.94 6.07 3.37
N LEU A 327 10.94 6.99 2.41
CA LEU A 327 9.85 7.93 2.21
C LEU A 327 8.54 7.19 1.89
N GLY A 328 8.60 6.25 0.94
CA GLY A 328 7.46 5.46 0.51
C GLY A 328 6.81 4.67 1.65
N ILE A 329 7.62 3.94 2.45
CA ILE A 329 7.06 3.21 3.60
C ILE A 329 6.51 4.15 4.68
N GLY A 330 7.11 5.32 4.88
CA GLY A 330 6.58 6.33 5.81
C GLY A 330 5.19 6.83 5.38
N LEU A 331 5.02 7.12 4.09
CA LEU A 331 3.72 7.51 3.51
C LEU A 331 2.71 6.36 3.56
N LEU A 332 3.14 5.12 3.28
CA LEU A 332 2.29 3.94 3.36
C LEU A 332 1.80 3.70 4.79
N TRP A 333 2.67 3.76 5.80
CA TRP A 333 2.26 3.63 7.20
C TRP A 333 1.30 4.75 7.59
N PHE A 334 1.64 6.01 7.29
CA PHE A 334 0.77 7.14 7.60
C PHE A 334 -0.63 6.97 6.96
N GLY A 335 -0.68 6.60 5.68
CA GLY A 335 -1.93 6.33 4.98
C GLY A 335 -2.70 5.13 5.54
N TRP A 336 -1.99 4.12 6.07
CA TRP A 336 -2.59 2.91 6.65
C TRP A 336 -3.46 3.20 7.89
N LEU A 337 -3.25 4.33 8.57
CA LEU A 337 -4.14 4.78 9.64
C LEU A 337 -5.55 5.08 9.12
N GLY A 338 -5.67 5.63 7.91
CA GLY A 338 -6.97 5.78 7.23
C GLY A 338 -7.46 4.49 6.59
N PHE A 339 -6.56 3.61 6.17
CA PHE A 339 -6.89 2.29 5.60
C PHE A 339 -7.56 1.39 6.64
N ASN A 340 -6.91 1.17 7.78
CA ASN A 340 -7.48 0.35 8.85
C ASN A 340 -8.44 1.16 9.73
N GLY A 341 -8.03 2.33 10.22
CA GLY A 341 -8.89 3.12 11.12
C GLY A 341 -10.19 3.59 10.46
N GLY A 342 -10.15 3.95 9.17
CA GLY A 342 -11.34 4.31 8.40
C GLY A 342 -12.29 3.14 8.15
N SER A 343 -11.80 1.90 8.18
CA SER A 343 -12.63 0.69 7.96
C SER A 343 -13.62 0.42 9.11
N ALA A 344 -13.50 1.16 10.22
CA ALA A 344 -14.54 1.21 11.25
C ALA A 344 -15.82 1.95 10.80
N GLY A 345 -15.76 2.72 9.69
CA GLY A 345 -16.90 3.39 9.08
C GLY A 345 -17.34 4.71 9.71
N GLY A 346 -16.66 5.16 10.77
CA GLY A 346 -16.97 6.39 11.51
C GLY A 346 -15.98 6.67 12.65
N ALA A 347 -16.06 7.88 13.21
CA ALA A 347 -15.24 8.37 14.32
C ALA A 347 -15.68 7.70 15.63
N SER A 348 -15.12 6.52 15.90
CA SER A 348 -15.59 5.63 16.96
C SER A 348 -14.46 5.02 17.79
N GLY A 349 -14.81 4.40 18.92
CA GLY A 349 -13.87 3.59 19.69
C GLY A 349 -13.25 2.44 18.87
N LEU A 350 -14.00 1.90 17.90
CA LEU A 350 -13.51 0.86 17.00
C LEU A 350 -12.43 1.40 16.04
N ALA A 351 -12.59 2.64 15.55
CA ALA A 351 -11.54 3.30 14.76
C ALA A 351 -10.25 3.44 15.58
N ALA A 352 -10.35 3.84 16.85
CA ALA A 352 -9.20 3.93 17.75
C ALA A 352 -8.53 2.55 17.96
N VAL A 353 -9.31 1.50 18.20
CA VAL A 353 -8.81 0.11 18.29
C VAL A 353 -8.01 -0.27 17.05
N ALA A 354 -8.59 -0.05 15.86
CA ALA A 354 -7.95 -0.39 14.59
C ALA A 354 -6.65 0.40 14.37
N SER A 355 -6.62 1.69 14.69
CA SER A 355 -5.41 2.51 14.59
C SER A 355 -4.32 2.07 15.57
N VAL A 356 -4.67 1.69 16.81
CA VAL A 356 -3.72 1.12 17.77
C VAL A 356 -3.15 -0.19 17.25
N ALA A 357 -4.02 -1.13 16.86
CA ALA A 357 -3.62 -2.43 16.33
C ALA A 357 -2.66 -2.28 15.13
N THR A 358 -2.99 -1.39 14.20
CA THR A 358 -2.17 -1.06 13.03
C THR A 358 -0.76 -0.60 13.43
N THR A 359 -0.69 0.35 14.36
CA THR A 359 0.57 0.94 14.79
C THR A 359 1.46 -0.06 15.52
N VAL A 360 0.91 -0.80 16.49
CA VAL A 360 1.71 -1.74 17.28
C VAL A 360 2.12 -2.97 16.48
N ALA A 361 1.29 -3.44 15.54
CA ALA A 361 1.65 -4.54 14.65
C ALA A 361 2.78 -4.15 13.68
N ALA A 362 2.71 -2.96 13.08
CA ALA A 362 3.78 -2.45 12.23
C ALA A 362 5.10 -2.32 13.00
N ALA A 363 5.07 -1.71 14.18
CA ALA A 363 6.25 -1.58 15.04
C ALA A 363 6.85 -2.93 15.43
N ALA A 364 6.03 -3.88 15.86
CA ALA A 364 6.46 -5.23 16.23
C ALA A 364 7.05 -5.99 15.03
N ALA A 365 6.46 -5.84 13.85
CA ALA A 365 6.93 -6.47 12.63
C ALA A 365 8.28 -5.91 12.16
N GLY A 366 8.46 -4.59 12.16
CA GLY A 366 9.74 -3.95 11.87
C GLY A 366 10.84 -4.38 12.84
N LEU A 367 10.54 -4.37 14.15
CA LEU A 367 11.46 -4.86 15.18
C LEU A 367 11.83 -6.34 14.97
N THR A 368 10.84 -7.17 14.65
CA THR A 368 11.07 -8.59 14.37
C THR A 368 12.00 -8.77 13.18
N TRP A 369 11.77 -8.03 12.08
CA TRP A 369 12.59 -8.13 10.88
C TRP A 369 14.05 -7.74 11.16
N ILE A 370 14.29 -6.63 11.87
CA ILE A 370 15.66 -6.20 12.17
C ILE A 370 16.37 -7.17 13.10
N ILE A 371 15.68 -7.75 14.08
CA ILE A 371 16.28 -8.75 14.99
C ILE A 371 16.70 -9.97 14.17
N VAL A 372 15.83 -10.46 13.30
CA VAL A 372 16.12 -11.62 12.44
C VAL A 372 17.28 -11.31 11.49
N GLU A 373 17.32 -10.13 10.86
CA GLU A 373 18.47 -9.71 10.04
C GLU A 373 19.76 -9.63 10.84
N TRP A 374 19.71 -9.07 12.04
CA TRP A 374 20.89 -8.93 12.88
C TRP A 374 21.46 -10.29 13.27
N VAL A 375 20.60 -11.23 13.65
CA VAL A 375 20.99 -12.59 14.06
C VAL A 375 21.50 -13.41 12.87
N LEU A 376 20.84 -13.34 11.71
CA LEU A 376 21.15 -14.21 10.57
C LEU A 376 22.13 -13.61 9.56
N ARG A 377 22.18 -12.28 9.45
CA ARG A 377 22.96 -11.53 8.44
C ARG A 377 23.95 -10.55 9.04
N GLY A 378 23.97 -10.40 10.37
CA GLY A 378 24.96 -9.59 11.12
C GLY A 378 24.71 -8.09 11.14
N LYS A 379 23.91 -7.54 10.21
CA LYS A 379 23.59 -6.10 10.14
C LYS A 379 22.13 -5.86 9.76
N PRO A 380 21.39 -4.99 10.47
CA PRO A 380 20.08 -4.56 10.04
C PRO A 380 20.17 -3.64 8.82
N THR A 381 19.20 -3.70 7.92
CA THR A 381 19.15 -2.87 6.70
C THR A 381 17.96 -1.93 6.68
N ALA A 382 18.11 -0.77 6.02
CA ALA A 382 17.02 0.20 5.84
C ALA A 382 15.85 -0.39 5.04
N ILE A 383 16.14 -1.19 4.01
CA ILE A 383 15.12 -1.90 3.22
C ILE A 383 14.46 -2.99 4.07
N GLY A 384 15.25 -3.71 4.88
CA GLY A 384 14.75 -4.74 5.77
C GLY A 384 13.73 -4.20 6.77
N ILE A 385 14.05 -3.12 7.50
CA ILE A 385 13.09 -2.53 8.43
C ILE A 385 11.84 -1.99 7.72
N ALA A 386 12.00 -1.37 6.54
CA ALA A 386 10.88 -0.89 5.74
C ALA A 386 9.96 -2.04 5.30
N THR A 387 10.54 -3.16 4.87
CA THR A 387 9.79 -4.37 4.50
C THR A 387 9.12 -5.01 5.72
N GLY A 388 9.78 -4.97 6.88
CA GLY A 388 9.21 -5.42 8.15
C GLY A 388 7.99 -4.61 8.57
N PHE A 389 8.06 -3.28 8.49
CA PHE A 389 6.89 -2.42 8.72
C PHE A 389 5.74 -2.78 7.78
N LEU A 390 6.03 -2.92 6.47
CA LEU A 390 5.04 -3.30 5.48
C LEU A 390 4.39 -4.66 5.78
N ALA A 391 5.18 -5.67 6.16
CA ALA A 391 4.66 -6.99 6.52
C ALA A 391 3.70 -6.94 7.72
N GLY A 392 4.00 -6.12 8.74
CA GLY A 392 3.11 -5.93 9.88
C GLY A 392 1.80 -5.25 9.52
N LEU A 393 1.87 -4.19 8.70
CA LEU A 393 0.71 -3.46 8.19
C LEU A 393 -0.20 -4.37 7.35
N VAL A 394 0.38 -5.18 6.47
CA VAL A 394 -0.35 -6.18 5.69
C VAL A 394 -0.99 -7.23 6.60
N GLY A 395 -0.24 -7.80 7.54
CA GLY A 395 -0.71 -8.88 8.41
C GLY A 395 -1.86 -8.46 9.33
N ILE A 396 -1.84 -7.23 9.83
CA ILE A 396 -2.89 -6.74 10.74
C ILE A 396 -4.15 -6.28 10.02
N THR A 397 -4.08 -5.97 8.73
CA THR A 397 -5.19 -5.43 7.92
C THR A 397 -6.52 -6.20 8.07
N PRO A 398 -6.58 -7.54 7.91
CA PRO A 398 -7.84 -8.26 8.10
C PRO A 398 -8.33 -8.30 9.55
N ALA A 399 -7.45 -8.04 10.52
CA ALA A 399 -7.69 -8.25 11.96
C ALA A 399 -7.88 -6.95 12.76
N ALA A 400 -7.53 -5.78 12.21
CA ALA A 400 -7.24 -4.57 12.99
C ALA A 400 -8.40 -4.14 13.92
N GLY A 401 -9.65 -4.30 13.48
CA GLY A 401 -10.84 -4.00 14.28
C GLY A 401 -11.42 -5.19 15.04
N PHE A 402 -10.71 -6.30 15.20
CA PHE A 402 -11.21 -7.52 15.85
C PHE A 402 -10.32 -8.03 17.00
N VAL A 403 -9.12 -7.49 17.16
CA VAL A 403 -8.08 -8.06 18.05
C VAL A 403 -7.59 -7.08 19.10
N SER A 404 -7.08 -7.61 20.21
CA SER A 404 -6.45 -6.81 21.27
C SER A 404 -5.07 -6.28 20.83
N PRO A 405 -4.51 -5.26 21.50
CA PRO A 405 -3.17 -4.75 21.18
C PRO A 405 -2.06 -5.81 21.28
N ILE A 406 -2.15 -6.75 22.24
CA ILE A 406 -1.18 -7.85 22.37
C ILE A 406 -1.30 -8.82 21.20
N ALA A 407 -2.52 -9.17 20.80
CA ALA A 407 -2.73 -9.99 19.62
C ALA A 407 -2.21 -9.29 18.35
N ALA A 408 -2.37 -7.97 18.24
CA ALA A 408 -1.82 -7.20 17.12
C ALA A 408 -0.28 -7.24 17.06
N ILE A 409 0.40 -7.12 18.20
CA ILE A 409 1.87 -7.30 18.30
C ILE A 409 2.27 -8.70 17.81
N LEU A 410 1.57 -9.74 18.27
CA LEU A 410 1.86 -11.12 17.86
C LEU A 410 1.62 -11.33 16.37
N ILE A 411 0.52 -10.81 15.81
CA ILE A 411 0.23 -10.86 14.38
C ILE A 411 1.34 -10.17 13.59
N GLY A 412 1.77 -8.97 14.01
CA GLY A 412 2.87 -8.26 13.37
C GLY A 412 4.18 -9.06 13.35
N SER A 413 4.59 -9.58 14.51
CA SER A 413 5.81 -10.38 14.65
C SER A 413 5.76 -11.68 13.83
N ILE A 414 4.68 -12.45 13.94
CA ILE A 414 4.54 -13.72 13.21
C ILE A 414 4.52 -13.46 11.71
N THR A 415 3.76 -12.46 11.26
CA THR A 415 3.68 -12.10 9.83
C THR A 415 5.04 -11.69 9.29
N SER A 416 5.77 -10.82 10.00
CA SER A 416 7.12 -10.40 9.64
C SER A 416 8.08 -11.58 9.48
N LEU A 417 8.05 -12.51 10.43
CA LEU A 417 8.89 -13.72 10.39
C LEU A 417 8.56 -14.59 9.17
N CYS A 418 7.27 -14.84 8.90
CA CYS A 418 6.84 -15.60 7.74
C CYS A 418 7.23 -14.93 6.42
N CYS A 419 7.04 -13.61 6.30
CA CYS A 419 7.44 -12.84 5.12
C CYS A 419 8.96 -12.86 4.93
N PHE A 420 9.76 -12.71 6.00
CA PHE A 420 11.22 -12.79 5.95
C PHE A 420 11.71 -14.12 5.35
N TYR A 421 11.14 -15.24 5.83
CA TYR A 421 11.48 -16.56 5.29
C TYR A 421 10.92 -16.79 3.90
N SER A 422 9.76 -16.21 3.56
CA SER A 422 9.20 -16.26 2.21
C SER A 422 10.13 -15.59 1.18
N VAL A 423 10.64 -14.39 1.50
CA VAL A 423 11.64 -13.69 0.67
C VAL A 423 12.90 -14.55 0.50
N SER A 424 13.35 -15.19 1.59
CA SER A 424 14.52 -16.07 1.57
C SER A 424 14.28 -17.36 0.77
N LEU A 425 13.05 -17.90 0.79
CA LEU A 425 12.67 -19.08 0.03
C LEU A 425 12.55 -18.78 -1.47
N LYS A 426 12.00 -17.61 -1.85
CA LYS A 426 11.98 -17.13 -3.23
C LYS A 426 13.37 -17.14 -3.85
N ALA A 427 14.38 -16.64 -3.13
CA ALA A 427 15.76 -16.60 -3.61
C ALA A 427 16.31 -18.01 -3.92
N LYS A 428 15.84 -19.04 -3.21
CA LYS A 428 16.19 -20.45 -3.47
C LYS A 428 15.39 -21.06 -4.63
N LEU A 429 14.11 -20.73 -4.74
CA LEU A 429 13.22 -21.22 -5.80
C LEU A 429 13.40 -20.48 -7.13
N GLN A 430 14.14 -19.38 -7.14
CA GLN A 430 14.52 -18.59 -8.31
C GLN A 430 13.32 -18.11 -9.15
N PHE A 431 12.23 -17.69 -8.51
CA PHE A 431 11.17 -16.93 -9.18
C PHE A 431 11.35 -15.43 -8.95
N ASP A 432 11.28 -14.64 -10.03
CA ASP A 432 11.56 -13.20 -10.00
C ASP A 432 10.31 -12.36 -9.68
N ASP A 433 9.75 -12.56 -8.48
CA ASP A 433 8.84 -11.58 -7.86
C ASP A 433 9.67 -10.36 -7.45
N SER A 434 9.73 -9.35 -8.33
CA SER A 434 10.83 -8.40 -8.37
C SER A 434 11.03 -7.57 -7.12
N LEU A 435 9.93 -7.12 -6.50
CA LEU A 435 9.91 -6.29 -5.29
C LEU A 435 9.21 -6.99 -4.11
N ASP A 436 9.21 -8.32 -4.11
CA ASP A 436 8.65 -9.15 -3.03
C ASP A 436 7.12 -8.98 -2.81
N THR A 437 6.37 -8.70 -3.87
CA THR A 437 4.92 -8.49 -3.78
C THR A 437 4.18 -9.71 -3.24
N TYR A 438 4.43 -10.92 -3.78
CA TYR A 438 3.82 -12.14 -3.25
C TYR A 438 4.36 -12.47 -1.86
N ALA A 439 5.68 -12.32 -1.68
CA ALA A 439 6.33 -12.66 -0.42
C ALA A 439 5.87 -11.81 0.76
N VAL A 440 5.46 -10.55 0.52
CA VAL A 440 4.94 -9.65 1.55
C VAL A 440 3.41 -9.58 1.55
N HIS A 441 2.75 -9.29 0.42
CA HIS A 441 1.30 -9.15 0.38
C HIS A 441 0.56 -10.48 0.34
N GLY A 442 0.99 -11.41 -0.51
CA GLY A 442 0.35 -12.73 -0.63
C GLY A 442 0.50 -13.55 0.65
N VAL A 443 1.74 -13.75 1.10
CA VAL A 443 2.03 -14.48 2.34
C VAL A 443 1.57 -13.70 3.57
N GLY A 444 1.85 -12.39 3.64
CA GLY A 444 1.47 -11.59 4.79
C GLY A 444 -0.04 -11.50 4.98
N GLY A 445 -0.78 -11.28 3.88
CA GLY A 445 -2.24 -11.26 3.90
C GLY A 445 -2.82 -12.62 4.31
N THR A 446 -2.22 -13.73 3.84
CA THR A 446 -2.61 -15.10 4.22
C THR A 446 -2.41 -15.34 5.71
N VAL A 447 -1.22 -15.03 6.24
CA VAL A 447 -0.91 -15.19 7.66
C VAL A 447 -1.85 -14.32 8.49
N GLY A 448 -2.04 -13.06 8.12
CA GLY A 448 -2.96 -12.14 8.77
C GLY A 448 -4.40 -12.64 8.80
N ALA A 449 -4.92 -13.11 7.67
CA ALA A 449 -6.29 -13.61 7.56
C ALA A 449 -6.51 -14.85 8.43
N LEU A 450 -5.56 -15.78 8.47
CA LEU A 450 -5.65 -16.96 9.34
C LEU A 450 -5.52 -16.58 10.82
N LEU A 451 -4.58 -15.70 11.18
CA LEU A 451 -4.43 -15.23 12.55
C LEU A 451 -5.61 -14.38 13.03
N THR A 452 -6.35 -13.74 12.13
CA THR A 452 -7.66 -13.15 12.45
C THR A 452 -8.59 -14.21 13.03
N GLY A 453 -8.67 -15.38 12.39
CA GLY A 453 -9.49 -16.49 12.89
C GLY A 453 -8.98 -17.14 14.18
N VAL A 454 -7.74 -16.83 14.58
CA VAL A 454 -7.16 -17.27 15.86
C VAL A 454 -7.47 -16.27 16.97
N PHE A 455 -7.29 -14.98 16.70
CA PHE A 455 -7.25 -13.92 17.72
C PHE A 455 -8.49 -13.02 17.81
N ALA A 456 -9.41 -13.08 16.83
CA ALA A 456 -10.61 -12.25 16.85
C ALA A 456 -11.43 -12.46 18.13
N ASN A 457 -12.01 -11.38 18.65
CA ASN A 457 -12.72 -11.39 19.92
C ASN A 457 -13.90 -10.40 19.90
N LYS A 458 -15.10 -10.87 20.24
CA LYS A 458 -16.32 -10.05 20.28
C LYS A 458 -16.32 -8.98 21.36
N LEU A 459 -15.46 -9.08 22.39
CA LEU A 459 -15.25 -8.01 23.37
C LEU A 459 -14.63 -6.76 22.72
N ILE A 460 -13.88 -6.93 21.63
CA ILE A 460 -13.27 -5.83 20.88
C ILE A 460 -14.27 -5.27 19.87
N ASN A 461 -14.99 -6.15 19.17
CA ASN A 461 -15.99 -5.76 18.19
C ASN A 461 -17.15 -6.75 18.19
N SER A 462 -18.28 -6.32 18.73
CA SER A 462 -19.51 -7.13 18.82
C SER A 462 -20.13 -7.47 17.47
N GLY A 463 -19.80 -6.72 16.41
CA GLY A 463 -20.17 -7.02 15.03
C GLY A 463 -19.29 -8.08 14.36
N GLY A 464 -18.23 -8.54 15.03
CA GLY A 464 -17.34 -9.60 14.54
C GLY A 464 -17.70 -11.00 15.06
N ALA A 465 -16.68 -11.84 15.15
CA ALA A 465 -16.78 -13.21 15.67
C ALA A 465 -15.63 -13.51 16.64
N ASP A 466 -15.82 -14.53 17.47
CA ASP A 466 -14.77 -15.05 18.35
C ASP A 466 -13.91 -16.06 17.58
N GLY A 467 -12.61 -16.00 17.80
CA GLY A 467 -11.63 -16.88 17.18
C GLY A 467 -11.26 -18.10 18.01
N LEU A 468 -10.29 -18.87 17.52
CA LEU A 468 -9.83 -20.12 18.13
C LEU A 468 -9.45 -19.96 19.61
N LEU A 469 -8.70 -18.92 19.97
CA LEU A 469 -8.25 -18.73 21.36
C LEU A 469 -9.38 -18.25 22.30
N ALA A 470 -10.51 -17.80 21.75
CA ALA A 470 -11.73 -17.52 22.49
C ALA A 470 -12.67 -18.75 22.56
N GLY A 471 -12.23 -19.92 22.06
CA GLY A 471 -13.00 -21.17 22.12
C GLY A 471 -13.82 -21.49 20.85
N HIS A 472 -13.64 -20.72 19.77
CA HIS A 472 -14.45 -20.77 18.56
C HIS A 472 -13.62 -21.16 17.32
N PRO A 473 -13.32 -22.46 17.13
CA PRO A 473 -12.47 -22.92 16.02
C PRO A 473 -13.09 -22.73 14.63
N GLU A 474 -14.42 -22.57 14.55
CA GLU A 474 -15.15 -22.41 13.29
C GLU A 474 -14.73 -21.17 12.52
N LEU A 475 -14.32 -20.09 13.21
CA LEU A 475 -13.89 -18.88 12.53
C LEU A 475 -12.60 -19.12 11.74
N LEU A 476 -11.62 -19.84 12.31
CA LEU A 476 -10.39 -20.18 11.61
C LEU A 476 -10.67 -20.97 10.31
N TRP A 477 -11.64 -21.88 10.34
CA TRP A 477 -12.07 -22.59 9.13
C TRP A 477 -12.69 -21.65 8.09
N LYS A 478 -13.55 -20.71 8.50
CA LYS A 478 -14.14 -19.70 7.59
C LYS A 478 -13.07 -18.81 6.96
N GLN A 479 -12.07 -18.38 7.74
CA GLN A 479 -10.91 -17.64 7.21
C GLN A 479 -10.15 -18.47 6.17
N PHE A 480 -9.89 -19.75 6.46
CA PHE A 480 -9.21 -20.65 5.52
C PHE A 480 -9.98 -20.78 4.20
N VAL A 481 -11.32 -20.94 4.25
CA VAL A 481 -12.17 -20.99 3.05
C VAL A 481 -12.08 -19.68 2.26
N GLY A 482 -12.11 -18.53 2.94
CA GLY A 482 -11.93 -17.22 2.31
C GLY A 482 -10.59 -17.09 1.59
N VAL A 483 -9.49 -17.41 2.28
CA VAL A 483 -8.14 -17.42 1.69
C VAL A 483 -8.09 -18.34 0.46
N ALA A 484 -8.54 -19.59 0.59
CA ALA A 484 -8.49 -20.57 -0.49
C ALA A 484 -9.29 -20.14 -1.72
N ALA A 485 -10.50 -19.61 -1.51
CA ALA A 485 -11.34 -19.14 -2.60
C ALA A 485 -10.72 -17.94 -3.33
N THR A 486 -10.12 -17.00 -2.60
CA THR A 486 -9.42 -15.86 -3.20
C THR A 486 -8.17 -16.28 -3.94
N TYR A 487 -7.41 -17.25 -3.44
CA TYR A 487 -6.28 -17.84 -4.17
C TYR A 487 -6.72 -18.39 -5.51
N VAL A 488 -7.76 -19.24 -5.52
CA VAL A 488 -8.27 -19.86 -6.75
C VAL A 488 -8.78 -18.81 -7.72
N PHE A 489 -9.60 -17.87 -7.25
CA PHE A 489 -10.22 -16.85 -8.11
C PHE A 489 -9.19 -15.88 -8.69
N ALA A 490 -8.31 -15.32 -7.85
CA ALA A 490 -7.27 -14.40 -8.28
C ALA A 490 -6.29 -15.08 -9.23
N ALA A 491 -5.90 -16.33 -8.97
CA ALA A 491 -4.97 -17.06 -9.82
C ALA A 491 -5.56 -17.37 -11.20
N ILE A 492 -6.76 -17.98 -11.24
CA ILE A 492 -7.42 -18.36 -12.48
C ILE A 492 -7.78 -17.11 -13.29
N GLY A 493 -8.38 -16.11 -12.66
CA GLY A 493 -8.79 -14.90 -13.34
C GLY A 493 -7.61 -14.11 -13.89
N THR A 494 -6.52 -13.97 -13.13
CA THR A 494 -5.29 -13.34 -13.62
C THR A 494 -4.68 -14.11 -14.79
N LEU A 495 -4.65 -15.44 -14.72
CA LEU A 495 -4.18 -16.30 -15.81
C LEU A 495 -4.99 -16.08 -17.08
N ILE A 496 -6.33 -16.08 -16.98
CA ILE A 496 -7.24 -15.86 -18.10
C ILE A 496 -7.00 -14.49 -18.73
N ILE A 497 -6.97 -13.42 -17.91
CA ILE A 497 -6.78 -12.05 -18.41
C ILE A 497 -5.44 -11.92 -19.13
N LEU A 498 -4.34 -12.36 -18.51
CA LEU A 498 -3.02 -12.25 -19.10
C LEU A 498 -2.88 -13.11 -20.36
N LYS A 499 -3.46 -14.31 -20.41
CA LYS A 499 -3.47 -15.14 -21.64
C LYS A 499 -4.27 -14.49 -22.77
N ALA A 500 -5.42 -13.90 -22.45
CA ALA A 500 -6.25 -13.19 -23.44
C ALA A 500 -5.51 -11.96 -23.99
N LEU A 501 -4.89 -11.16 -23.12
CA LEU A 501 -4.06 -10.02 -23.55
C LEU A 501 -2.85 -10.47 -24.36
N GLY A 502 -2.17 -11.54 -23.93
CA GLY A 502 -1.02 -12.11 -24.63
C GLY A 502 -1.33 -12.66 -26.02
N ALA A 503 -2.60 -12.95 -26.32
CA ALA A 503 -3.04 -13.37 -27.65
C ALA A 503 -3.16 -12.19 -28.65
N VAL A 504 -3.26 -10.94 -28.15
CA VAL A 504 -3.49 -9.75 -28.99
C VAL A 504 -2.41 -8.68 -28.87
N MET A 505 -1.54 -8.75 -27.85
CA MET A 505 -0.43 -7.84 -27.66
C MET A 505 0.73 -8.51 -26.91
N ALA A 506 1.95 -7.95 -27.04
CA ALA A 506 3.09 -8.40 -26.26
C ALA A 506 2.93 -7.97 -24.80
N LEU A 507 2.97 -8.93 -23.87
CA LEU A 507 2.93 -8.66 -22.44
C LEU A 507 4.27 -8.12 -21.92
N ARG A 508 5.37 -8.59 -22.51
CA ARG A 508 6.74 -8.23 -22.13
C ARG A 508 7.37 -7.34 -23.19
N VAL A 509 8.16 -6.35 -22.76
CA VAL A 509 8.95 -5.50 -23.66
C VAL A 509 10.01 -6.31 -24.41
N LYS A 510 10.54 -5.73 -25.50
CA LYS A 510 11.61 -6.37 -26.27
C LYS A 510 12.88 -6.52 -25.42
N PRO A 511 13.71 -7.56 -25.69
CA PRO A 511 14.97 -7.80 -24.97
C PRO A 511 15.90 -6.59 -24.86
N ILE A 512 15.95 -5.72 -25.87
CA ILE A 512 16.80 -4.51 -25.88
C ILE A 512 16.19 -3.39 -25.01
N VAL A 513 14.86 -3.29 -24.96
CA VAL A 513 14.15 -2.30 -24.14
C VAL A 513 14.33 -2.60 -22.65
N GLU A 514 14.24 -3.88 -22.26
CA GLU A 514 14.52 -4.30 -20.87
C GLU A 514 15.97 -3.98 -20.44
N GLU A 515 16.90 -4.00 -21.39
CA GLU A 515 18.30 -3.69 -21.15
C GLU A 515 18.58 -2.18 -21.12
N GLN A 516 17.90 -1.38 -21.92
CA GLN A 516 18.04 0.07 -21.96
C GLN A 516 17.25 0.79 -20.86
N GLY A 517 16.15 0.21 -20.38
CA GLY A 517 15.23 0.81 -19.42
C GLY A 517 13.91 1.22 -20.05
N LEU A 518 12.83 1.12 -19.28
CA LEU A 518 11.46 1.36 -19.73
C LEU A 518 11.08 2.85 -19.72
N ASP A 519 11.80 3.70 -18.97
CA ASP A 519 11.47 5.13 -18.86
C ASP A 519 11.46 5.78 -20.25
N ILE A 520 12.60 5.78 -20.95
CA ILE A 520 12.72 6.35 -22.30
C ILE A 520 11.87 5.57 -23.31
N ASN A 521 11.88 4.24 -23.23
CA ASN A 521 11.30 3.38 -24.28
C ASN A 521 9.77 3.29 -24.26
N GLU A 522 9.14 3.42 -23.09
CA GLU A 522 7.67 3.37 -22.97
C GLU A 522 7.06 4.77 -22.74
N HIS A 523 7.82 5.74 -22.23
CA HIS A 523 7.31 7.08 -21.88
C HIS A 523 7.99 8.24 -22.60
N GLY A 524 9.15 8.03 -23.23
CA GLY A 524 9.89 9.10 -23.92
C GLY A 524 10.54 10.12 -22.97
N GLU A 525 10.64 9.79 -21.69
CA GLU A 525 11.17 10.66 -20.63
C GLU A 525 12.15 9.89 -19.74
N GLU A 526 13.06 10.60 -19.08
CA GLU A 526 14.00 10.03 -18.11
C GLU A 526 13.61 10.43 -16.69
N GLY A 527 13.75 9.51 -15.73
CA GLY A 527 13.53 9.84 -14.31
C GLY A 527 14.56 10.85 -13.76
N TYR A 528 15.75 10.89 -14.34
CA TYR A 528 16.83 11.83 -14.00
C TYR A 528 17.35 12.44 -15.30
N GLY A 529 17.29 13.76 -15.44
CA GLY A 529 17.65 14.47 -16.68
C GLY A 529 19.15 14.55 -16.98
N GLU A 530 19.89 13.46 -16.78
CA GLU A 530 21.34 13.42 -17.01
C GLU A 530 21.69 13.46 -18.52
N GLU A 531 20.82 13.03 -19.45
CA GLU A 531 21.11 13.17 -20.89
C GLU A 531 20.67 14.52 -21.49
N PHE A 532 19.56 15.12 -21.03
CA PHE A 532 19.03 16.37 -21.62
C PHE A 532 19.88 17.63 -21.32
N ALA A 533 20.64 17.63 -20.22
CA ALA A 533 21.54 18.74 -19.88
C ALA A 533 22.80 18.77 -20.75
N SER A 534 23.23 17.64 -21.31
CA SER A 534 24.45 17.55 -22.13
C SER A 534 24.27 18.03 -23.57
N GLY A 535 23.02 18.14 -24.05
CA GLY A 535 22.68 18.57 -25.41
C GLY A 535 22.36 20.06 -25.58
N LEU A 536 22.19 20.81 -24.48
CA LEU A 536 21.93 22.25 -24.51
C LEU A 536 23.24 23.05 -24.53
N SER A 537 23.98 22.94 -25.62
CA SER A 537 24.96 23.96 -25.99
C SER A 537 24.18 25.18 -26.49
N PHE A 538 23.95 26.15 -25.61
CA PHE A 538 23.61 27.50 -26.04
C PHE A 538 24.84 28.06 -26.76
N LYS A 539 24.86 27.94 -28.09
CA LYS A 539 25.71 28.80 -28.90
C LYS A 539 25.17 30.21 -28.72
N ASN A 540 25.88 31.01 -27.92
CA ASN A 540 25.74 32.45 -27.98
C ASN A 540 26.24 32.87 -29.37
N GLU A 541 25.30 33.18 -30.28
CA GLU A 541 25.58 33.95 -31.50
C GLU A 541 25.79 35.43 -31.17
#